data_AF-A0A533RT38-F1
#
_entry.id   AF-A0A533RT38-F1
#
_cell.length_a   1.000
_cell.length_b   1.000
_cell.length_c   1.000
_cell.angle_alpha   90.00
_cell.angle_beta   90.00
_cell.angle_gamma   90.00
#
_symmetry.space_group_name_H-M   'P 1'
#
loop_
_entity.id
_entity.type
_entity.pdbx_description
1 polymer ?
#
loop_
_entity_poly.entity_id
_entity_poly.type
_entity_poly.pdbx_seq_one_letter_code
_entity_poly.pdbx_strand_id
1 'polypeptide(L)'
;VIDAGADMVLAHHPHVIQGVEFYNGKLIAYSLGDFVFDHYSRKTGEAFILEATLGPDGTSSATAIPVYLDSYGRPEYVTGAEARTILKRLAKISQPYGTNVTIDGDVARITR
;
A
#
# COMPACT_ATOMS: atom_id res chain seq x y z
N VAL A 1 -9.73 -9.50 -13.03
CA VAL A 1 -10.50 -8.24 -12.82
C VAL A 1 -9.98 -7.13 -13.73
N ILE A 2 -8.67 -6.87 -13.77
CA ILE A 2 -8.07 -5.94 -14.74
C ILE A 2 -8.42 -6.31 -16.19
N ASP A 3 -8.26 -7.58 -16.59
CA ASP A 3 -8.60 -8.03 -17.95
C ASP A 3 -10.11 -7.92 -18.28
N ALA A 4 -10.95 -7.77 -17.26
CA ALA A 4 -12.38 -7.54 -17.43
C ALA A 4 -12.73 -6.05 -17.58
N GLY A 5 -11.73 -5.15 -17.59
CA GLY A 5 -11.89 -3.72 -17.88
C GLY A 5 -11.67 -2.78 -16.70
N ALA A 6 -11.36 -3.27 -15.49
CA ALA A 6 -11.09 -2.38 -14.35
C ALA A 6 -9.80 -1.56 -14.58
N ASP A 7 -9.77 -0.30 -14.16
CA ASP A 7 -8.59 0.60 -14.29
C ASP A 7 -7.66 0.59 -13.07
N MET A 8 -8.13 -0.01 -11.98
CA MET A 8 -7.40 -0.31 -10.77
C MET A 8 -8.16 -1.39 -9.98
N VAL A 9 -7.45 -2.20 -9.21
CA VAL A 9 -8.03 -3.11 -8.23
C VAL A 9 -7.53 -2.75 -6.84
N LEU A 10 -8.47 -2.48 -5.93
CA LEU A 10 -8.20 -2.36 -4.51
C LEU A 10 -8.83 -3.58 -3.81
N ALA A 11 -7.99 -4.49 -3.35
CA ALA A 11 -8.41 -5.65 -2.59
C ALA A 11 -8.16 -5.44 -1.09
N HIS A 12 -8.91 -6.17 -0.28
CA HIS A 12 -8.79 -6.15 1.16
C HIS A 12 -9.36 -7.48 1.71
N HIS A 13 -8.73 -8.00 2.77
CA HIS A 13 -9.16 -9.14 3.59
C HIS A 13 -8.05 -9.49 4.59
N PRO A 14 -6.76 -9.56 4.17
CA PRO A 14 -5.67 -9.68 5.13
C PRO A 14 -5.54 -8.44 6.01
N HIS A 15 -5.46 -8.64 7.32
CA HIS A 15 -5.19 -7.60 8.34
C HIS A 15 -3.75 -7.04 8.31
N VAL A 16 -3.04 -7.23 7.20
CA VAL A 16 -1.64 -6.85 7.02
C VAL A 16 -1.43 -6.35 5.60
N ILE A 17 -0.43 -5.49 5.42
CA ILE A 17 -0.02 -5.05 4.09
C ILE A 17 0.33 -6.24 3.19
N GLN A 18 -0.09 -6.16 1.93
CA GLN A 18 0.34 -7.04 0.85
C GLN A 18 0.98 -6.20 -0.26
N GLY A 19 1.64 -6.87 -1.21
CA GLY A 19 2.30 -6.18 -2.32
C GLY A 19 1.34 -5.37 -3.17
N VAL A 20 1.95 -4.46 -3.94
CA VAL A 20 1.30 -3.75 -5.03
C VAL A 20 1.90 -4.22 -6.36
N GLU A 21 1.07 -4.25 -7.39
CA GLU A 21 1.43 -4.73 -8.72
C GLU A 21 0.90 -3.78 -9.78
N PHE A 22 1.76 -3.38 -10.72
CA PHE A 22 1.33 -2.83 -11.99
C PHE A 22 1.14 -3.97 -13.00
N TYR A 23 -0.12 -4.28 -13.28
CA TYR A 23 -0.52 -5.30 -14.25
C TYR A 23 -1.23 -4.62 -15.43
N ASN A 24 -0.73 -4.80 -16.66
CA ASN A 24 -1.26 -4.14 -17.87
C ASN A 24 -1.42 -2.61 -17.72
N GLY A 25 -0.47 -1.94 -17.06
CA GLY A 25 -0.49 -0.49 -16.84
C GLY A 25 -1.46 -0.01 -15.75
N LYS A 26 -2.09 -0.94 -15.02
CA LYS A 26 -3.11 -0.66 -14.02
C LYS A 26 -2.69 -1.20 -12.66
N LEU A 27 -2.96 -0.45 -11.61
CA LEU A 27 -2.52 -0.81 -10.27
C LEU A 27 -3.44 -1.87 -9.64
N ILE A 28 -2.83 -2.87 -9.01
CA ILE A 28 -3.47 -3.82 -8.11
C ILE A 28 -2.84 -3.63 -6.73
N ALA A 29 -3.64 -3.28 -5.73
CA ALA A 29 -3.23 -3.29 -4.33
C ALA A 29 -3.91 -4.47 -3.63
N TYR A 30 -3.12 -5.47 -3.21
CA TYR A 30 -3.66 -6.74 -2.71
C TYR A 30 -4.22 -6.65 -1.28
N SER A 31 -3.66 -5.78 -0.44
CA SER A 31 -4.20 -5.39 0.87
C SER A 31 -3.42 -4.18 1.40
N LEU A 32 -4.14 -3.23 1.99
CA LEU A 32 -3.53 -2.04 2.59
C LEU A 32 -3.17 -2.22 4.08
N GLY A 33 -3.53 -3.36 4.68
CA GLY A 33 -3.57 -3.52 6.13
C GLY A 33 -4.84 -2.89 6.73
N ASP A 34 -4.97 -2.97 8.05
CA ASP A 34 -6.11 -2.37 8.75
C ASP A 34 -5.86 -0.88 8.97
N PHE A 35 -6.80 -0.01 8.60
CA PHE A 35 -6.69 1.44 8.84
C PHE A 35 -7.25 1.87 10.21
N VAL A 36 -8.32 1.21 10.66
CA VAL A 36 -8.91 1.36 12.01
C VAL A 36 -9.44 -0.01 12.40
N PHE A 37 -9.12 -0.53 13.58
CA PHE A 37 -9.55 -1.87 13.98
C PHE A 37 -9.61 -2.06 15.49
N ASP A 38 -10.68 -2.69 15.99
CA ASP A 38 -10.94 -2.90 17.43
C ASP A 38 -10.12 -4.05 18.04
N HIS A 39 -9.56 -4.92 17.21
CA HIS A 39 -8.67 -5.99 17.63
C HIS A 39 -7.20 -5.66 17.35
N TYR A 40 -6.50 -5.17 18.37
CA TYR A 40 -5.07 -4.88 18.26
C TYR A 40 -4.20 -6.14 18.30
N SER A 41 -3.31 -6.24 17.32
CA SER A 41 -2.12 -7.08 17.38
C SER A 41 -0.94 -6.31 16.81
N ARG A 42 0.24 -6.41 17.43
CA ARG A 42 1.48 -5.83 16.86
C ARG A 42 1.74 -6.28 15.42
N LYS A 43 1.27 -7.48 15.04
CA LYS A 43 1.45 -8.03 13.69
C LYS A 43 0.56 -7.35 12.64
N THR A 44 -0.54 -6.73 13.05
CA THR A 44 -1.55 -6.10 12.18
C THR A 44 -1.51 -4.58 12.24
N GLY A 45 -0.56 -4.01 13.01
CA GLY A 45 -0.45 -2.56 13.18
C GLY A 45 0.02 -1.82 11.93
N GLU A 46 0.74 -2.48 11.01
CA GLU A 46 1.23 -1.83 9.80
C GLU A 46 0.16 -1.75 8.72
N ALA A 47 -0.08 -0.54 8.23
CA ALA A 47 -0.94 -0.27 7.10
C ALA A 47 -0.37 0.88 6.25
N PHE A 48 -1.04 1.21 5.15
CA PHE A 48 -0.74 2.42 4.39
C PHE A 48 -2.00 3.01 3.76
N ILE A 49 -2.03 4.34 3.68
CA ILE A 49 -2.98 5.05 2.83
C ILE A 49 -2.44 5.00 1.40
N LEU A 50 -3.30 4.64 0.46
CA LEU A 50 -2.99 4.67 -0.96
C LEU A 50 -3.61 5.92 -1.59
N GLU A 51 -2.77 6.88 -1.95
CA GLU A 51 -3.16 8.00 -2.80
C GLU A 51 -2.89 7.62 -4.26
N ALA A 52 -3.94 7.54 -5.08
CA ALA A 52 -3.80 7.22 -6.50
C ALA A 52 -4.57 8.21 -7.36
N THR A 53 -4.00 8.54 -8.52
CA THR A 53 -4.69 9.29 -9.57
C THR A 53 -4.98 8.35 -10.74
N LEU A 54 -6.22 8.38 -11.22
CA LEU A 54 -6.65 7.63 -12.40
C LEU A 54 -6.68 8.58 -13.60
N GLY A 55 -6.09 8.15 -14.71
CA GLY A 55 -6.16 8.79 -16.01
C GLY A 55 -6.87 7.90 -17.05
N PRO A 56 -6.99 8.36 -18.31
CA PRO A 56 -7.68 7.63 -19.38
C PRO A 56 -7.13 6.23 -19.65
N ASP A 57 -5.83 6.01 -19.41
CA ASP A 57 -5.12 4.76 -19.69
C ASP A 57 -4.88 3.89 -18.43
N GLY A 58 -5.49 4.25 -17.29
CA GLY A 58 -5.31 3.53 -16.02
C GLY A 58 -4.70 4.40 -14.91
N THR A 59 -3.93 3.80 -14.01
CA THR A 59 -3.36 4.49 -12.85
C THR A 59 -2.16 5.36 -13.27
N SER A 60 -2.30 6.68 -13.20
CA SER A 60 -1.27 7.64 -13.64
C SER A 60 -0.20 7.93 -12.58
N SER A 61 -0.58 7.89 -11.31
CA SER A 61 0.35 7.98 -10.18
C SER A 61 -0.21 7.27 -8.97
N ALA A 62 0.68 6.75 -8.13
CA ALA A 62 0.33 6.12 -6.88
C ALA A 62 1.40 6.38 -5.82
N THR A 63 0.97 6.72 -4.61
CA THR A 63 1.81 6.99 -3.45
C THR A 63 1.27 6.19 -2.25
N ALA A 64 2.16 5.47 -1.57
CA ALA A 64 1.88 4.85 -0.29
C ALA A 64 2.34 5.76 0.84
N ILE A 65 1.41 6.12 1.72
CA ILE A 65 1.69 6.88 2.94
C ILE A 65 1.56 5.90 4.11
N PRO A 66 2.66 5.56 4.80
CA PRO A 66 2.64 4.56 5.85
C PRO A 66 1.88 5.08 7.07
N VAL A 67 1.10 4.20 7.67
CA VAL A 67 0.41 4.45 8.94
C VAL A 67 0.62 3.28 9.88
N TYR A 68 0.52 3.54 11.17
CA TYR A 68 0.57 2.50 12.18
C TYR A 68 -0.64 2.59 13.10
N LEU A 69 -1.26 1.45 13.37
CA LEU A 69 -2.37 1.35 14.31
C LEU A 69 -1.81 1.14 15.70
N ASP A 70 -2.14 2.07 16.59
CA ASP A 70 -1.76 1.97 17.99
C ASP A 70 -2.51 0.86 18.73
N SER A 71 -2.20 0.65 20.00
CA SER A 71 -2.83 -0.38 20.84
C SER A 71 -4.33 -0.17 21.08
N TYR A 72 -4.89 0.97 20.71
CA TYR A 72 -6.30 1.30 20.82
C TYR A 72 -7.03 1.24 19.47
N GLY A 73 -6.34 0.78 18.41
CA GLY A 73 -6.94 0.65 17.08
C GLY A 73 -7.00 1.95 16.29
N ARG A 74 -6.27 2.99 16.72
CA ARG A 74 -6.29 4.31 16.10
C ARG A 74 -5.12 4.43 15.12
N PRO A 75 -5.35 4.90 13.88
CA PRO A 75 -4.28 5.13 12.94
C PRO A 75 -3.48 6.38 13.31
N GLU A 76 -2.16 6.26 13.23
CA GLU A 76 -1.24 7.37 13.32
C GLU A 76 -0.35 7.41 12.08
N TYR A 77 -0.12 8.61 11.55
CA TYR A 77 0.93 8.81 10.56
C TYR A 77 2.27 8.50 11.19
N VAL A 78 3.09 7.71 10.50
CA VAL A 78 4.45 7.42 10.95
C VAL A 78 5.46 8.08 10.04
N THR A 79 6.61 8.45 10.61
CA THR A 79 7.72 9.12 9.92
C THR A 79 9.05 8.46 10.29
N GLY A 80 10.13 8.86 9.61
CA GLY A 80 11.49 8.49 9.97
C GLY A 80 11.77 6.99 9.86
N ALA A 81 12.23 6.37 10.95
CA ALA A 81 12.65 4.97 10.94
C ALA A 81 11.46 4.00 10.81
N GLU A 82 10.31 4.36 11.37
CA GLU A 82 9.11 3.53 11.36
C GLU A 82 8.47 3.52 9.97
N ALA A 83 8.25 4.70 9.38
CA ALA A 83 7.84 4.83 7.98
C ALA A 83 8.73 4.00 7.04
N ARG A 84 10.06 4.16 7.16
CA ARG A 84 11.01 3.40 6.34
C ARG A 84 10.92 1.89 6.53
N THR A 85 10.54 1.42 7.72
CA THR A 85 10.36 -0.02 7.98
C THR A 85 9.17 -0.58 7.22
N ILE A 86 8.02 0.09 7.30
CA ILE A 86 6.80 -0.30 6.59
C ILE A 86 7.01 -0.22 5.08
N LEU A 87 7.57 0.88 4.58
CA LEU A 87 7.79 1.10 3.15
C LEU A 87 8.82 0.15 2.54
N LYS A 88 9.90 -0.19 3.26
CA LYS A 88 10.83 -1.24 2.82
C LYS A 88 10.16 -2.61 2.75
N ARG A 89 9.24 -2.91 3.68
CA ARG A 89 8.45 -4.13 3.62
C ARG A 89 7.56 -4.14 2.40
N LEU A 90 6.82 -3.06 2.14
CA LEU A 90 5.98 -2.90 0.96
C LEU A 90 6.80 -3.09 -0.33
N ALA A 91 7.97 -2.47 -0.43
CA ALA A 91 8.85 -2.65 -1.59
C ALA A 91 9.30 -4.11 -1.75
N LYS A 92 9.70 -4.77 -0.66
CA LYS A 92 10.14 -6.17 -0.68
C LYS A 92 9.02 -7.12 -1.14
N ILE A 93 7.80 -6.97 -0.62
CA ILE A 93 6.68 -7.86 -0.97
C ILE A 93 6.08 -7.55 -2.35
N SER A 94 6.39 -6.38 -2.91
CA SER A 94 5.99 -5.99 -4.28
C SER A 94 7.02 -6.41 -5.35
N GLN A 95 8.26 -6.70 -4.94
CA GLN A 95 9.35 -7.11 -5.83
C GLN A 95 8.99 -8.29 -6.77
N PRO A 96 8.29 -9.35 -6.33
CA PRO A 96 7.96 -10.48 -7.20
C PRO A 96 7.07 -10.10 -8.41
N TYR A 97 6.34 -8.98 -8.32
CA TYR A 97 5.50 -8.47 -9.40
C TYR A 97 6.24 -7.51 -10.35
N GLY A 98 7.54 -7.28 -10.14
CA GLY A 98 8.32 -6.34 -10.95
C GLY A 98 7.90 -4.87 -10.79
N THR A 99 7.13 -4.55 -9.76
CA THR A 99 6.64 -3.18 -9.50
C THR A 99 7.64 -2.40 -8.68
N ASN A 100 7.94 -1.17 -9.11
CA ASN A 100 8.89 -0.29 -8.45
C ASN A 100 8.21 0.47 -7.31
N VAL A 101 8.72 0.28 -6.09
CA VAL A 101 8.29 1.02 -4.90
C VAL A 101 9.51 1.79 -4.39
N THR A 102 9.56 3.08 -4.73
CA THR A 102 10.69 3.97 -4.41
C THR A 102 10.35 4.81 -3.19
N ILE A 103 11.14 4.69 -2.13
CA ILE A 103 10.97 5.46 -0.90
C ILE A 103 11.48 6.89 -1.12
N ASP A 104 10.63 7.89 -0.86
CA ASP A 104 10.91 9.32 -0.97
C ASP A 104 10.49 10.00 0.34
N GLY A 105 11.47 10.29 1.20
CA GLY A 105 11.20 10.77 2.56
C GLY A 105 10.42 9.76 3.39
N ASP A 106 9.22 10.16 3.83
CA ASP A 106 8.31 9.37 4.67
C ASP A 106 7.19 8.69 3.87
N VAL A 107 7.24 8.74 2.54
CA VAL A 107 6.28 8.08 1.63
C VAL A 107 7.00 7.18 0.62
N ALA A 108 6.25 6.37 -0.13
CA ALA A 108 6.79 5.66 -1.28
C ALA A 108 5.99 5.95 -2.55
N ARG A 109 6.70 6.25 -3.63
CA ARG A 109 6.14 6.34 -4.99
C ARG A 109 6.06 4.93 -5.57
N ILE A 110 4.90 4.57 -6.08
CA ILE A 110 4.65 3.29 -6.75
C ILE A 110 4.59 3.57 -8.25
N THR A 111 5.52 2.98 -9.00
CA THR A 111 5.62 3.14 -10.45
C THR A 111 5.78 1.79 -11.13
N ARG A 112 5.54 1.77 -12.45
CA ARG A 112 6.01 0.66 -13.28
C ARG A 112 7.53 0.58 -13.30
#